data_AF-A0A1H3ZI66-F1
#
_entry.id   AF-A0A1H3ZI66-F1
#
_cell.length_a   1.000
_cell.length_b   1.000
_cell.length_c   1.000
_cell.angle_alpha   90.00
_cell.angle_beta   90.00
_cell.angle_gamma   90.00
#
_symmetry.space_group_name_H-M   'P 1'
#
loop_
_entity.id
_entity.type
_entity.pdbx_description
1 polymer ?
#
loop_
_entity_poly.entity_id
_entity_poly.type
_entity_poly.pdbx_seq_one_letter_code
_entity_poly.pdbx_strand_id
1 'polypeptide(L)'
;MQFITAPSAPSAPSATASAEGGLSADILRYCDALISARLGIHFPAARLDDLGWHIPQLLERMALPNVGALIAKLQKTVWPALFQQQLMEQLTVGETYFFRDPALFQYLRLHWLPALLAQRRRDGRLSLRCWSAGCCSGEELYSLAIVVHQLLPDAEDWDLQFIGTDINPLFLQCAKAGVYRSWSFRQPDSSWHNRYCSQDNRGHYHMTDPLRQGVSFFQLNLIEAGYPDESRQLAHCDLILCRNVLMYFETAQAGKIIRRLQQCLSTEGALLLTSTEAILCQAAGVSGRNWPGAVALQGDKPDRFAIEIAPAAVAEVPQAGDPVPHEMTQTAVADINQPLQQARRCANRGDYRQAEQWVQQALAMDKLQPASYWLLANIEWENNNLQAAIQAVRQALYLQPDFVLAHLLIGRFYDCIANRAQAGHHYAICSSLLEKLPSDAELEQGEGLTVAQCRQWLKRTRQARQHRIEADVRH
;
A
#
# COMPACT_ATOMS: atom_id res chain seq x y z
N MET A 1 10.26 -0.10 39.81
CA MET A 1 9.04 -0.53 39.10
C MET A 1 8.06 0.64 39.07
N GLN A 2 8.10 1.45 38.02
CA GLN A 2 7.09 2.49 37.78
C GLN A 2 6.23 2.00 36.63
N PHE A 3 4.98 1.65 36.94
CA PHE A 3 3.96 1.36 35.94
C PHE A 3 3.66 2.66 35.20
N ILE A 4 3.88 2.68 33.88
CA ILE A 4 3.48 3.78 33.01
C ILE A 4 1.95 3.74 32.95
N THR A 5 1.32 4.72 33.60
CA THR A 5 -0.13 4.95 33.52
C THR A 5 -0.50 5.36 32.10
N ALA A 6 -1.46 4.64 31.51
CA ALA A 6 -2.06 4.99 30.23
C ALA A 6 -2.70 6.39 30.28
N PRO A 7 -2.76 7.14 29.16
CA PRO A 7 -3.47 8.42 29.12
C PRO A 7 -4.95 8.24 29.49
N SER A 8 -5.51 9.24 30.16
CA SER A 8 -6.91 9.27 30.61
C SER A 8 -7.86 9.15 29.41
N ALA A 9 -8.69 8.10 29.41
CA ALA A 9 -9.70 7.87 28.39
C ALA A 9 -10.73 9.02 28.35
N PRO A 10 -11.28 9.37 27.17
CA PRO A 10 -12.38 10.32 27.08
C PRO A 10 -13.58 9.87 27.92
N SER A 11 -14.37 10.84 28.41
CA SER A 11 -15.60 10.56 29.15
C SER A 11 -16.60 9.81 28.26
N ALA A 12 -17.11 8.67 28.74
CA ALA A 12 -18.04 7.84 27.99
C ALA A 12 -19.32 8.63 27.66
N PRO A 13 -19.80 8.61 26.40
CA PRO A 13 -21.12 9.16 26.08
C PRO A 13 -22.22 8.39 26.83
N SER A 14 -23.33 9.04 27.16
CA SER A 14 -24.44 8.39 27.88
C SER A 14 -24.97 7.22 27.06
N ALA A 15 -24.83 6.00 27.59
CA ALA A 15 -25.30 4.76 26.96
C ALA A 15 -26.84 4.61 26.92
N THR A 16 -27.59 5.69 27.19
CA THR A 16 -29.05 5.73 27.14
C THR A 16 -29.51 6.47 25.89
N ALA A 17 -29.43 5.79 24.75
CA ALA A 17 -30.19 6.15 23.56
C ALA A 17 -30.70 4.85 22.90
N SER A 18 -31.97 4.59 23.21
CA SER A 18 -32.99 3.78 22.50
C SER A 18 -32.66 2.37 22.01
N ALA A 19 -33.61 1.47 22.25
CA ALA A 19 -33.76 0.14 21.65
C ALA A 19 -34.01 0.17 20.11
N GLU A 20 -33.63 1.26 19.44
CA GLU A 20 -33.70 1.53 18.00
C GLU A 20 -32.57 2.56 17.74
N GLY A 21 -31.44 2.32 17.08
CA GLY A 21 -30.90 1.20 16.33
C GLY A 21 -29.83 1.75 15.37
N GLY A 22 -28.80 2.44 15.89
CA GLY A 22 -27.73 3.01 15.06
C GLY A 22 -26.45 3.31 15.84
N LEU A 23 -25.30 3.01 15.23
CA LEU A 23 -23.97 3.37 15.72
C LEU A 23 -23.75 4.87 15.50
N SER A 24 -23.91 5.69 16.55
CA SER A 24 -23.64 7.13 16.44
C SER A 24 -22.15 7.41 16.24
N ALA A 25 -21.83 8.52 15.58
CA ALA A 25 -20.43 8.91 15.35
C ALA A 25 -19.64 9.10 16.67
N ASP A 26 -20.30 9.51 17.76
CA ASP A 26 -19.68 9.61 19.08
C ASP A 26 -19.31 8.24 19.66
N ILE A 27 -20.19 7.25 19.51
CA ILE A 27 -19.92 5.87 19.92
C ILE A 27 -18.75 5.30 19.11
N LEU A 28 -18.72 5.53 17.80
CA LEU A 28 -17.65 5.07 16.92
C LEU A 28 -16.30 5.70 17.31
N ARG A 29 -16.26 7.02 17.53
CA ARG A 29 -15.05 7.70 18.04
C ARG A 29 -14.59 7.16 19.38
N TYR A 30 -15.53 6.83 20.27
CA TYR A 30 -15.18 6.28 21.58
C TYR A 30 -14.58 4.87 21.48
N CYS A 31 -15.18 4.00 20.65
CA CYS A 31 -14.62 2.68 20.35
C CYS A 31 -13.23 2.80 19.69
N ASP A 32 -13.09 3.67 18.69
CA ASP A 32 -11.82 3.94 18.02
C ASP A 32 -10.73 4.35 19.03
N ALA A 33 -11.01 5.29 19.92
CA ALA A 33 -10.04 5.73 20.92
C ALA A 33 -9.56 4.59 21.83
N LEU A 34 -10.46 3.69 22.25
CA LEU A 34 -10.12 2.53 23.08
C LEU A 34 -9.31 1.47 22.30
N ILE A 35 -9.64 1.27 21.01
CA ILE A 35 -8.95 0.34 20.11
C ILE A 35 -7.55 0.88 19.77
N SER A 36 -7.45 2.12 19.29
CA SER A 36 -6.21 2.83 18.96
C SER A 36 -5.23 2.83 20.13
N ALA A 37 -5.71 3.11 21.35
CA ALA A 37 -4.87 3.13 22.55
C ALA A 37 -4.15 1.80 22.84
N ARG A 38 -4.71 0.65 22.41
CA ARG A 38 -4.19 -0.68 22.74
C ARG A 38 -3.65 -1.47 21.56
N LEU A 39 -4.27 -1.36 20.40
CA LEU A 39 -3.87 -2.04 19.16
C LEU A 39 -3.12 -1.12 18.20
N GLY A 40 -3.22 0.20 18.37
CA GLY A 40 -2.67 1.19 17.45
C GLY A 40 -3.46 1.40 16.17
N ILE A 41 -4.54 0.63 15.97
CA ILE A 41 -5.42 0.76 14.81
C ILE A 41 -6.34 1.96 15.04
N HIS A 42 -6.23 2.96 14.17
CA HIS A 42 -6.97 4.21 14.22
C HIS A 42 -7.82 4.42 12.96
N PHE A 43 -9.08 4.78 13.17
CA PHE A 43 -10.05 5.15 12.16
C PHE A 43 -10.25 6.67 12.18
N PRO A 44 -9.66 7.42 11.22
CA PRO A 44 -9.87 8.86 11.14
C PRO A 44 -11.35 9.17 10.90
N ALA A 45 -11.78 10.42 11.15
CA ALA A 45 -13.19 10.83 11.02
C ALA A 45 -13.83 10.43 9.68
N ALA A 46 -13.07 10.53 8.58
CA ALA A 46 -13.53 10.16 7.24
C ALA A 46 -13.70 8.64 7.01
N ARG A 47 -13.20 7.79 7.92
CA ARG A 47 -13.28 6.33 7.88
C ARG A 47 -13.97 5.73 9.12
N LEU A 48 -14.69 6.54 9.89
CA LEU A 48 -15.47 6.02 11.03
C LEU A 48 -16.55 5.02 10.56
N ASP A 49 -17.07 5.19 9.35
CA ASP A 49 -18.04 4.27 8.76
C ASP A 49 -17.45 2.86 8.56
N ASP A 50 -16.15 2.73 8.28
CA ASP A 50 -15.46 1.44 8.21
C ASP A 50 -15.52 0.73 9.56
N LEU A 51 -15.22 1.45 10.65
CA LEU A 51 -15.37 0.91 12.01
C LEU A 51 -16.83 0.56 12.32
N GLY A 52 -17.77 1.40 11.87
CA GLY A 52 -19.21 1.14 11.95
C GLY A 52 -19.63 -0.15 11.24
N TRP A 53 -18.97 -0.51 10.14
CA TRP A 53 -19.18 -1.77 9.43
C TRP A 53 -18.61 -2.98 10.20
N HIS A 54 -17.46 -2.83 10.87
CA HIS A 54 -16.85 -3.92 11.65
C HIS A 54 -17.56 -4.22 12.97
N ILE A 55 -18.14 -3.22 13.64
CA ILE A 55 -18.73 -3.41 14.97
C ILE A 55 -19.85 -4.47 15.00
N PRO A 56 -20.85 -4.48 14.10
CA PRO A 56 -21.87 -5.52 14.08
C PRO A 56 -21.28 -6.94 13.97
N GLN A 57 -20.25 -7.12 13.14
CA GLN A 57 -19.56 -8.40 12.97
C GLN A 57 -18.81 -8.80 14.24
N LEU A 58 -18.20 -7.85 14.95
CA LEU A 58 -17.59 -8.10 16.27
C LEU A 58 -18.65 -8.53 17.29
N LEU A 59 -19.82 -7.87 17.31
CA LEU A 59 -20.89 -8.22 18.24
C LEU A 59 -21.38 -9.65 18.02
N GLU A 60 -21.64 -10.01 16.76
CA GLU A 60 -22.04 -11.37 16.39
C GLU A 60 -20.96 -12.39 16.76
N ARG A 61 -19.72 -12.15 16.33
CA ARG A 61 -18.58 -13.07 16.54
C ARG A 61 -18.24 -13.28 18.02
N MET A 62 -18.48 -12.28 18.86
CA MET A 62 -18.20 -12.32 20.30
C MET A 62 -19.43 -12.67 21.15
N ALA A 63 -20.58 -12.94 20.51
CA ALA A 63 -21.87 -13.12 21.16
C ALA A 63 -22.21 -12.00 22.15
N LEU A 64 -21.99 -10.74 21.74
CA LEU A 64 -22.30 -9.56 22.54
C LEU A 64 -23.68 -9.01 22.16
N PRO A 65 -24.55 -8.70 23.13
CA PRO A 65 -25.93 -8.31 22.86
C PRO A 65 -26.06 -6.91 22.22
N ASN A 66 -25.07 -6.04 22.40
CA ASN A 66 -25.08 -4.67 21.89
C ASN A 66 -23.70 -4.00 21.99
N VAL A 67 -23.57 -2.82 21.38
CA VAL A 67 -22.34 -2.00 21.44
C VAL A 67 -21.96 -1.56 22.85
N GLY A 68 -22.92 -1.39 23.76
CA GLY A 68 -22.65 -1.10 25.17
C GLY A 68 -21.84 -2.20 25.85
N ALA A 69 -22.15 -3.48 25.56
CA ALA A 69 -21.40 -4.62 26.06
C ALA A 69 -19.98 -4.70 25.44
N LEU A 70 -19.81 -4.30 24.18
CA LEU A 70 -18.49 -4.17 23.55
C LEU A 70 -17.67 -3.07 24.21
N ILE A 71 -18.24 -1.88 24.42
CA ILE A 71 -17.59 -0.76 25.12
C ILE A 71 -17.16 -1.18 26.52
N ALA A 72 -18.04 -1.84 27.29
CA ALA A 72 -17.72 -2.31 28.63
C ALA A 72 -16.55 -3.31 28.65
N LYS A 73 -16.38 -4.11 27.59
CA LYS A 73 -15.19 -4.97 27.41
C LYS A 73 -13.96 -4.16 27.02
N LEU A 74 -14.06 -3.24 26.06
CA LEU A 74 -12.97 -2.38 25.61
C LEU A 74 -12.40 -1.51 26.74
N GLN A 75 -13.24 -1.02 27.65
CA GLN A 75 -12.86 -0.23 28.82
C GLN A 75 -12.06 -1.02 29.86
N LYS A 76 -12.03 -2.35 29.81
CA LYS A 76 -11.25 -3.14 30.77
C LYS A 76 -9.76 -2.90 30.59
N THR A 77 -9.05 -2.79 31.71
CA THR A 77 -7.58 -2.65 31.73
C THR A 77 -6.85 -3.85 31.19
N VAL A 78 -7.45 -5.05 31.24
CA VAL A 78 -6.91 -6.28 30.66
C VAL A 78 -7.97 -6.91 29.77
N TRP A 79 -7.59 -7.23 28.54
CA TRP A 79 -8.43 -7.90 27.57
C TRP A 79 -8.15 -9.41 27.57
N PRO A 80 -9.17 -10.27 27.65
CA PRO A 80 -8.99 -11.70 27.45
C PRO A 80 -8.34 -11.97 26.08
N ALA A 81 -7.44 -12.96 26.01
CA ALA A 81 -6.69 -13.28 24.79
C ALA A 81 -7.60 -13.50 23.56
N LEU A 82 -8.69 -14.27 23.74
CA LEU A 82 -9.66 -14.52 22.66
C LEU A 82 -10.33 -13.23 22.17
N PHE A 83 -10.69 -12.32 23.08
CA PHE A 83 -11.31 -11.04 22.71
C PHE A 83 -10.34 -10.17 21.91
N GLN A 84 -9.09 -10.10 22.35
CA GLN A 84 -8.04 -9.36 21.65
C GLN A 84 -7.76 -9.96 20.26
N GLN A 85 -7.66 -11.28 20.15
CA GLN A 85 -7.50 -11.98 18.88
C GLN A 85 -8.65 -11.67 17.91
N GLN A 86 -9.90 -11.78 18.35
CA GLN A 86 -11.07 -11.50 17.51
C GLN A 86 -11.12 -10.04 17.02
N LEU A 87 -10.67 -9.08 17.83
CA LEU A 87 -10.52 -7.68 17.40
C LEU A 87 -9.47 -7.54 16.30
N MET A 88 -8.27 -8.10 16.51
CA MET A 88 -7.17 -8.03 15.54
C MET A 88 -7.58 -8.65 14.20
N GLU A 89 -8.17 -9.84 14.23
CA GLU A 89 -8.60 -10.54 13.02
C GLU A 89 -9.65 -9.78 12.21
N GLN A 90 -10.53 -9.05 12.89
CA GLN A 90 -11.63 -8.33 12.25
C GLN A 90 -11.20 -6.95 11.73
N LEU A 91 -10.32 -6.25 12.45
CA LEU A 91 -10.03 -4.83 12.23
C LEU A 91 -8.80 -4.58 11.35
N THR A 92 -7.96 -5.59 11.11
CA THR A 92 -6.79 -5.45 10.21
C THR A 92 -7.15 -5.74 8.77
N VAL A 93 -6.51 -5.02 7.84
CA VAL A 93 -6.65 -5.22 6.39
C VAL A 93 -5.55 -6.17 5.91
N GLY A 94 -5.94 -7.24 5.22
CA GLY A 94 -5.05 -8.33 4.79
C GLY A 94 -4.69 -8.31 3.30
N GLU A 95 -4.48 -7.14 2.71
CA GLU A 95 -4.07 -7.08 1.31
C GLU A 95 -2.55 -7.16 1.20
N THR A 96 -2.03 -8.22 0.59
CA THR A 96 -0.62 -8.38 0.25
C THR A 96 -0.47 -9.37 -0.93
N TYR A 97 0.68 -9.36 -1.59
CA TYR A 97 1.02 -10.26 -2.68
C TYR A 97 2.53 -10.24 -2.93
N PHE A 98 3.05 -11.27 -3.58
CA PHE A 98 4.47 -11.38 -3.87
C PHE A 98 4.91 -10.21 -4.76
N PHE A 99 6.03 -9.59 -4.38
CA PHE A 99 6.65 -8.47 -5.10
C PHE A 99 5.72 -7.26 -5.25
N ARG A 100 4.94 -6.96 -4.19
CA ARG A 100 4.18 -5.70 -4.06
C ARG A 100 5.17 -4.53 -4.10
N ASP A 101 5.11 -3.76 -5.19
CA ASP A 101 6.07 -2.73 -5.62
C ASP A 101 7.35 -3.26 -6.31
N PRO A 102 7.24 -3.68 -7.58
CA PRO A 102 8.36 -4.30 -8.30
C PRO A 102 9.57 -3.37 -8.45
N ALA A 103 9.36 -2.05 -8.50
CA ALA A 103 10.45 -1.07 -8.56
C ALA A 103 11.37 -1.15 -7.33
N LEU A 104 10.80 -1.39 -6.14
CA LEU A 104 11.58 -1.55 -4.91
C LEU A 104 12.40 -2.83 -4.96
N PHE A 105 11.77 -3.97 -5.23
CA PHE A 105 12.46 -5.25 -5.25
C PHE A 105 13.52 -5.31 -6.37
N GLN A 106 13.27 -4.67 -7.50
CA GLN A 106 14.28 -4.50 -8.55
C GLN A 106 15.45 -3.64 -8.08
N TYR A 107 15.17 -2.53 -7.37
CA TYR A 107 16.24 -1.69 -6.83
C TYR A 107 17.08 -2.41 -5.78
N LEU A 108 16.43 -3.14 -4.86
CA LEU A 108 17.11 -4.01 -3.89
C LEU A 108 17.98 -5.04 -4.61
N ARG A 109 17.45 -5.72 -5.63
CA ARG A 109 18.15 -6.77 -6.38
C ARG A 109 19.36 -6.25 -7.17
N LEU A 110 19.22 -5.11 -7.84
CA LEU A 110 20.22 -4.64 -8.80
C LEU A 110 21.26 -3.71 -8.19
N HIS A 111 20.94 -3.04 -7.08
CA HIS A 111 21.80 -1.98 -6.55
C HIS A 111 22.18 -2.22 -5.09
N TRP A 112 21.20 -2.24 -4.18
CA TRP A 112 21.52 -2.12 -2.75
C TRP A 112 22.00 -3.45 -2.13
N LEU A 113 21.27 -4.56 -2.32
CA LEU A 113 21.66 -5.86 -1.75
C LEU A 113 23.00 -6.37 -2.31
N PRO A 114 23.30 -6.32 -3.63
CA PRO A 114 24.61 -6.76 -4.13
C PRO A 114 25.77 -6.01 -3.49
N ALA A 115 25.65 -4.70 -3.32
CA ALA A 115 26.71 -3.88 -2.73
C ALA A 115 26.92 -4.21 -1.25
N LEU A 116 25.82 -4.37 -0.49
CA LEU A 116 25.87 -4.78 0.91
C LEU A 116 26.50 -6.17 1.06
N LEU A 117 26.02 -7.17 0.31
CA LEU A 117 26.51 -8.54 0.37
C LEU A 117 28.00 -8.63 -0.02
N ALA A 118 28.43 -7.90 -1.05
CA ALA A 118 29.84 -7.84 -1.44
C ALA A 118 30.72 -7.23 -0.34
N GLN A 119 30.23 -6.18 0.34
CA GLN A 119 30.95 -5.62 1.48
C GLN A 119 31.06 -6.64 2.62
N ARG A 120 29.95 -7.28 2.97
CA ARG A 120 29.88 -8.28 4.03
C ARG A 120 30.86 -9.44 3.82
N ARG A 121 31.03 -9.90 2.58
CA ARG A 121 32.07 -10.87 2.22
C ARG A 121 33.48 -10.35 2.48
N ARG A 122 33.79 -9.12 2.05
CA ARG A 122 35.11 -8.51 2.26
C ARG A 122 35.44 -8.38 3.74
N ASP A 123 34.43 -8.10 4.56
CA ASP A 123 34.56 -7.95 6.01
C ASP A 123 34.52 -9.31 6.75
N GLY A 124 34.38 -10.43 6.04
CA GLY A 124 34.27 -11.78 6.63
C GLY A 124 32.96 -12.03 7.40
N ARG A 125 31.96 -11.16 7.24
CA ARG A 125 30.66 -11.22 7.93
C ARG A 125 29.61 -11.86 7.02
N LEU A 126 29.53 -13.18 6.98
CA LEU A 126 28.53 -13.91 6.18
C LEU A 126 27.17 -14.00 6.89
N SER A 127 26.56 -12.85 7.19
CA SER A 127 25.26 -12.76 7.86
C SER A 127 24.39 -11.66 7.25
N LEU A 128 23.10 -11.91 7.11
CA LEU A 128 22.11 -10.91 6.70
C LEU A 128 20.84 -11.07 7.52
N ARG A 129 20.40 -9.97 8.15
CA ARG A 129 19.16 -9.93 8.94
C ARG A 129 18.14 -8.97 8.33
N CYS A 130 16.99 -9.50 7.95
CA CYS A 130 15.90 -8.78 7.31
C CYS A 130 14.62 -8.92 8.13
N TRP A 131 13.85 -7.83 8.26
CA TRP A 131 12.59 -7.83 9.01
C TRP A 131 11.46 -7.18 8.19
N SER A 132 10.35 -7.88 7.97
CA SER A 132 9.09 -7.31 7.50
C SER A 132 8.16 -7.06 8.70
N ALA A 133 7.96 -5.78 9.03
CA ALA A 133 7.13 -5.29 10.12
C ALA A 133 5.72 -4.96 9.61
N GLY A 134 4.73 -5.74 10.03
CA GLY A 134 3.40 -5.81 9.44
C GLY A 134 3.39 -6.70 8.19
N CYS A 135 3.94 -7.91 8.31
CA CYS A 135 4.20 -8.79 7.17
C CYS A 135 2.94 -9.40 6.53
N CYS A 136 1.76 -9.21 7.12
CA CYS A 136 0.53 -9.87 6.72
C CYS A 136 0.76 -11.38 6.57
N SER A 137 0.30 -11.99 5.48
CA SER A 137 0.43 -13.42 5.19
C SER A 137 1.81 -13.85 4.68
N GLY A 138 2.82 -12.97 4.77
CA GLY A 138 4.23 -13.32 4.59
C GLY A 138 4.78 -13.12 3.18
N GLU A 139 3.95 -12.76 2.19
CA GLU A 139 4.39 -12.57 0.80
C GLU A 139 5.53 -11.56 0.66
N GLU A 140 5.51 -10.44 1.40
CA GLU A 140 6.58 -9.43 1.36
C GLU A 140 7.93 -10.01 1.83
N LEU A 141 7.92 -10.76 2.94
CA LEU A 141 9.13 -11.35 3.49
C LEU A 141 9.68 -12.45 2.58
N TYR A 142 8.81 -13.30 2.03
CA TYR A 142 9.24 -14.34 1.09
C TYR A 142 9.75 -13.75 -0.22
N SER A 143 9.17 -12.66 -0.73
CA SER A 143 9.72 -11.93 -1.88
C SER A 143 11.14 -11.44 -1.61
N LEU A 144 11.40 -10.91 -0.43
CA LEU A 144 12.74 -10.47 -0.05
C LEU A 144 13.71 -11.66 0.06
N ALA A 145 13.28 -12.77 0.68
CA ALA A 145 14.07 -13.99 0.76
C ALA A 145 14.44 -14.52 -0.63
N ILE A 146 13.48 -14.55 -1.57
CA ILE A 146 13.73 -14.97 -2.96
C ILE A 146 14.80 -14.10 -3.62
N VAL A 147 14.74 -12.77 -3.46
CA VAL A 147 15.77 -11.86 -4.01
C VAL A 147 17.14 -12.18 -3.43
N VAL A 148 17.25 -12.39 -2.12
CA VAL A 148 18.52 -12.71 -1.47
C VAL A 148 19.08 -14.06 -1.95
N HIS A 149 18.25 -15.11 -2.01
CA HIS A 149 18.66 -16.42 -2.53
C HIS A 149 19.05 -16.38 -4.01
N GLN A 150 18.44 -15.51 -4.82
CA GLN A 150 18.86 -15.31 -6.22
C GLN A 150 20.25 -14.65 -6.32
N LEU A 151 20.63 -13.81 -5.34
CA LEU A 151 21.91 -13.11 -5.31
C LEU A 151 23.03 -13.92 -4.63
N LEU A 152 22.68 -14.95 -3.85
CA LEU A 152 23.61 -15.81 -3.11
C LEU A 152 23.50 -17.26 -3.57
N PRO A 153 24.29 -17.70 -4.58
CA PRO A 153 24.36 -19.10 -4.97
C PRO A 153 24.81 -20.06 -3.84
N ASP A 154 25.58 -19.52 -2.90
CA ASP A 154 26.14 -20.14 -1.70
C ASP A 154 25.38 -19.69 -0.43
N ALA A 155 24.06 -19.52 -0.52
CA ALA A 155 23.21 -19.08 0.60
C ALA A 155 23.37 -19.93 1.87
N GLU A 156 23.76 -21.20 1.74
CA GLU A 156 23.99 -22.14 2.83
C GLU A 156 25.18 -21.76 3.72
N ASP A 157 26.15 -21.01 3.19
CA ASP A 157 27.32 -20.53 3.94
C ASP A 157 27.01 -19.23 4.73
N TRP A 158 25.80 -18.68 4.57
CA TRP A 158 25.37 -17.44 5.20
C TRP A 158 24.39 -17.71 6.36
N ASP A 159 24.56 -16.97 7.46
CA ASP A 159 23.52 -16.83 8.48
C ASP A 159 22.45 -15.86 7.98
N LEU A 160 21.45 -16.39 7.29
CA LEU A 160 20.31 -15.63 6.76
C LEU A 160 19.13 -15.67 7.73
N GLN A 161 18.67 -14.51 8.15
CA GLN A 161 17.54 -14.36 9.07
C GLN A 161 16.47 -13.46 8.44
N PHE A 162 15.29 -14.03 8.22
CA PHE A 162 14.13 -13.34 7.68
C PHE A 162 13.01 -13.36 8.73
N ILE A 163 12.75 -12.22 9.35
CA ILE A 163 11.77 -12.08 10.42
C ILE A 163 10.51 -11.43 9.86
N GLY A 164 9.35 -12.05 10.08
CA GLY A 164 8.06 -11.46 9.77
C GLY A 164 7.26 -11.27 11.06
N THR A 165 6.78 -10.06 11.29
CA THR A 165 5.92 -9.80 12.44
C THR A 165 4.62 -9.15 12.02
N ASP A 166 3.52 -9.56 12.63
CA ASP A 166 2.22 -8.95 12.42
C ASP A 166 1.42 -8.96 13.72
N ILE A 167 0.40 -8.11 13.81
CA ILE A 167 -0.52 -8.09 14.95
C ILE A 167 -1.58 -9.19 14.79
N ASN A 168 -1.95 -9.56 13.55
CA ASN A 168 -3.01 -10.50 13.25
C ASN A 168 -2.49 -11.97 13.25
N PRO A 169 -2.99 -12.82 14.16
CA PRO A 169 -2.53 -14.21 14.25
C PRO A 169 -2.96 -15.08 13.05
N LEU A 170 -4.06 -14.78 12.36
CA LEU A 170 -4.47 -15.54 11.17
C LEU A 170 -3.51 -15.31 10.01
N PHE A 171 -3.07 -14.06 9.81
CA PHE A 171 -2.06 -13.74 8.80
C PHE A 171 -0.75 -14.47 9.08
N LEU A 172 -0.31 -14.50 10.34
CA LEU A 172 0.88 -15.24 10.74
C LEU A 172 0.72 -16.76 10.58
N GLN A 173 -0.47 -17.32 10.77
CA GLN A 173 -0.73 -18.73 10.48
C GLN A 173 -0.55 -19.03 8.99
N CYS A 174 -1.09 -18.18 8.11
CA CYS A 174 -0.88 -18.30 6.66
C CYS A 174 0.61 -18.17 6.29
N ALA A 175 1.30 -17.18 6.86
CA ALA A 175 2.73 -16.95 6.63
C ALA A 175 3.57 -18.16 7.05
N LYS A 176 3.32 -18.72 8.24
CA LYS A 176 3.98 -19.93 8.74
C LYS A 176 3.64 -21.16 7.90
N ALA A 177 2.41 -21.27 7.39
CA ALA A 177 2.06 -22.35 6.50
C ALA A 177 2.84 -22.26 5.18
N GLY A 178 3.12 -21.05 4.69
CA GLY A 178 3.84 -20.83 3.43
C GLY A 178 3.07 -21.39 2.23
N VAL A 179 1.74 -21.44 2.33
CA VAL A 179 0.83 -21.99 1.32
C VAL A 179 -0.04 -20.88 0.77
N TYR A 180 0.06 -20.63 -0.53
CA TYR A 180 -0.55 -19.50 -1.21
C TYR A 180 -1.41 -19.96 -2.38
N ARG A 181 -2.35 -19.10 -2.78
CA ARG A 181 -3.19 -19.30 -3.97
C ARG A 181 -2.69 -18.44 -5.10
N SER A 182 -3.15 -18.71 -6.32
CA SER A 182 -2.82 -17.91 -7.52
C SER A 182 -2.99 -16.39 -7.31
N TRP A 183 -3.96 -15.97 -6.49
CA TRP A 183 -4.19 -14.56 -6.16
C TRP A 183 -3.00 -13.85 -5.48
N SER A 184 -2.11 -14.58 -4.78
CA SER A 184 -0.89 -14.02 -4.19
C SER A 184 0.19 -13.73 -5.25
N PHE A 185 0.05 -14.24 -6.47
CA PHE A 185 1.03 -14.14 -7.57
C PHE A 185 0.49 -13.24 -8.69
N ARG A 186 0.29 -11.95 -8.40
CA ARG A 186 -0.32 -10.97 -9.32
C ARG A 186 0.63 -10.44 -10.40
N GLN A 187 1.94 -10.66 -10.24
CA GLN A 187 2.95 -10.20 -11.18
C GLN A 187 3.14 -11.21 -12.33
N PRO A 188 3.46 -10.76 -13.56
CA PRO A 188 3.63 -11.64 -14.71
C PRO A 188 4.91 -12.49 -14.66
N ASP A 189 5.93 -12.06 -13.89
CA ASP A 189 7.17 -12.80 -13.74
C ASP A 189 6.99 -14.03 -12.85
N SER A 190 6.98 -15.18 -13.51
CA SER A 190 6.86 -16.51 -12.92
C SER A 190 8.18 -17.28 -12.90
N SER A 191 9.28 -16.67 -13.35
CA SER A 191 10.57 -17.34 -13.54
C SER A 191 11.14 -17.95 -12.25
N TRP A 192 10.75 -17.40 -11.10
CA TRP A 192 11.18 -17.86 -9.79
C TRP A 192 10.29 -18.99 -9.22
N HIS A 193 9.06 -19.17 -9.71
CA HIS A 193 8.10 -20.14 -9.17
C HIS A 193 8.68 -21.56 -9.17
N ASN A 194 9.24 -22.01 -10.29
CA ASN A 194 9.75 -23.38 -10.42
C ASN A 194 10.89 -23.70 -9.44
N ARG A 195 11.58 -22.69 -8.92
CA ARG A 195 12.72 -22.85 -8.01
C ARG A 195 12.33 -22.73 -6.54
N TYR A 196 11.36 -21.87 -6.23
CA TYR A 196 11.02 -21.49 -4.86
C TYR A 196 9.60 -21.88 -4.44
N CYS A 197 8.82 -22.44 -5.35
CA CYS A 197 7.48 -22.94 -5.10
C CYS A 197 7.30 -24.35 -5.67
N SER A 198 6.47 -25.14 -5.00
CA SER A 198 5.87 -26.34 -5.58
C SER A 198 4.35 -26.20 -5.59
N GLN A 199 3.69 -26.66 -6.64
CA GLN A 199 2.23 -26.64 -6.71
C GLN A 199 1.64 -28.01 -6.31
N ASP A 200 0.62 -28.01 -5.45
CA ASP A 200 -0.12 -29.23 -5.12
C ASP A 200 -1.26 -29.52 -6.11
N ASN A 201 -1.87 -30.70 -5.98
CA ASN A 201 -2.97 -31.15 -6.84
C ASN A 201 -4.24 -30.27 -6.75
N ARG A 202 -4.33 -29.37 -5.77
CA ARG A 202 -5.44 -28.43 -5.58
C ARG A 202 -5.11 -27.03 -6.15
N GLY A 203 -3.93 -26.89 -6.76
CA GLY A 203 -3.46 -25.64 -7.33
C GLY A 203 -2.87 -24.66 -6.31
N HIS A 204 -2.63 -25.07 -5.06
CA HIS A 204 -1.95 -24.24 -4.08
C HIS A 204 -0.44 -24.29 -4.26
N TYR A 205 0.22 -23.15 -4.02
CA TYR A 205 1.65 -22.99 -4.11
C TYR A 205 2.26 -23.06 -2.71
N HIS A 206 3.21 -23.95 -2.52
CA HIS A 206 3.94 -24.16 -1.27
C HIS A 206 5.35 -23.59 -1.42
N MET A 207 5.77 -22.73 -0.52
CA MET A 207 7.17 -22.27 -0.45
C MET A 207 8.08 -23.45 -0.12
N THR A 208 9.19 -23.58 -0.86
CA THR A 208 10.12 -24.70 -0.69
C THR A 208 10.86 -24.62 0.65
N ASP A 209 11.21 -25.78 1.22
CA ASP A 209 11.92 -25.85 2.51
C ASP A 209 13.23 -25.04 2.55
N PRO A 210 14.08 -25.04 1.49
CA PRO A 210 15.27 -24.19 1.47
C PRO A 210 14.98 -22.70 1.61
N LEU A 211 13.89 -22.20 1.02
CA LEU A 211 13.50 -20.79 1.16
C LEU A 211 12.95 -20.48 2.55
N ARG A 212 12.34 -21.48 3.21
CA ARG A 212 11.77 -21.34 4.56
C ARG A 212 12.84 -21.41 5.64
N GLN A 213 14.04 -21.88 5.32
CA GLN A 213 15.16 -21.89 6.25
C GLN A 213 15.55 -20.46 6.63
N GLY A 214 15.72 -20.20 7.93
CA GLY A 214 15.99 -18.85 8.44
C GLY A 214 14.77 -17.91 8.47
N VAL A 215 13.59 -18.37 8.04
CA VAL A 215 12.34 -17.58 8.10
C VAL A 215 11.63 -17.83 9.43
N SER A 216 11.32 -16.76 10.15
CA SER A 216 10.61 -16.81 11.43
C SER A 216 9.45 -15.83 11.47
N PHE A 217 8.31 -16.29 11.99
CA PHE A 217 7.11 -15.46 12.14
C PHE A 217 6.61 -15.45 13.58
N PHE A 218 6.33 -14.28 14.12
CA PHE A 218 5.73 -14.16 15.45
C PHE A 218 4.88 -12.90 15.59
N GLN A 219 3.99 -12.92 16.59
CA GLN A 219 3.09 -11.81 16.84
C GLN A 219 3.84 -10.65 17.47
N LEU A 220 3.64 -9.45 16.93
CA LEU A 220 4.15 -8.21 17.50
C LEU A 220 3.15 -7.09 17.26
N ASN A 221 2.82 -6.36 18.32
CA ASN A 221 2.13 -5.10 18.19
C ASN A 221 3.16 -3.96 18.16
N LEU A 222 3.24 -3.23 17.05
CA LEU A 222 4.26 -2.20 16.84
C LEU A 222 4.16 -1.04 17.86
N ILE A 223 3.02 -0.83 18.52
CA ILE A 223 2.95 0.23 19.53
C ILE A 223 3.71 -0.14 20.82
N GLU A 224 3.90 -1.43 21.08
CA GLU A 224 4.57 -1.94 22.27
C GLU A 224 6.07 -1.63 22.26
N ALA A 225 6.63 -1.39 23.45
CA ALA A 225 8.05 -1.06 23.62
C ALA A 225 8.94 -2.30 23.70
N GLY A 226 8.52 -3.43 23.13
CA GLY A 226 9.21 -4.71 23.22
C GLY A 226 10.34 -4.91 22.21
N TYR A 227 10.84 -3.86 21.56
CA TYR A 227 11.94 -3.92 20.58
C TYR A 227 12.77 -2.61 20.61
N PRO A 228 14.07 -2.61 20.31
CA PRO A 228 14.90 -3.74 19.82
C PRO A 228 14.97 -4.91 20.82
N ASP A 229 14.97 -6.15 20.29
CA ASP A 229 14.98 -7.37 21.09
C ASP A 229 15.93 -8.40 20.47
N GLU A 230 17.08 -8.62 21.12
CA GLU A 230 18.10 -9.58 20.67
C GLU A 230 17.57 -11.01 20.64
N SER A 231 16.74 -11.41 21.61
CA SER A 231 16.24 -12.79 21.73
C SER A 231 15.33 -13.16 20.56
N ARG A 232 14.62 -12.17 20.02
CA ARG A 232 13.74 -12.31 18.86
C ARG A 232 14.37 -11.80 17.56
N GLN A 233 15.67 -11.50 17.57
CA GLN A 233 16.42 -11.02 16.41
C GLN A 233 15.82 -9.74 15.80
N LEU A 234 15.26 -8.87 16.63
CA LEU A 234 14.72 -7.56 16.25
C LEU A 234 15.71 -6.42 16.53
N ALA A 235 16.99 -6.73 16.68
CA ALA A 235 18.07 -5.76 16.80
C ALA A 235 19.05 -5.96 15.64
N HIS A 236 19.85 -4.94 15.33
CA HIS A 236 20.89 -5.01 14.30
C HIS A 236 20.42 -5.53 12.92
N CYS A 237 19.18 -5.21 12.53
CA CYS A 237 18.61 -5.56 11.24
C CYS A 237 19.29 -4.77 10.12
N ASP A 238 19.70 -5.47 9.07
CA ASP A 238 20.28 -4.84 7.88
C ASP A 238 19.20 -4.23 6.99
N LEU A 239 18.02 -4.84 6.95
CA LEU A 239 16.88 -4.31 6.23
C LEU A 239 15.61 -4.46 7.05
N ILE A 240 14.84 -3.39 7.20
CA ILE A 240 13.50 -3.42 7.76
C ILE A 240 12.53 -2.90 6.69
N LEU A 241 11.51 -3.68 6.36
CA LEU A 241 10.37 -3.26 5.54
C LEU A 241 9.22 -2.95 6.50
N CYS A 242 8.65 -1.75 6.45
CA CYS A 242 7.46 -1.37 7.20
C CYS A 242 6.53 -0.59 6.27
N ARG A 243 5.85 -1.31 5.38
CA ARG A 243 5.20 -0.76 4.18
C ARG A 243 3.71 -1.06 4.22
N ASN A 244 2.87 -0.06 3.93
CA ASN A 244 1.40 -0.16 3.96
C ASN A 244 0.86 -0.55 5.35
N VAL A 245 1.52 -0.11 6.42
CA VAL A 245 1.21 -0.46 7.83
C VAL A 245 0.97 0.81 8.65
N LEU A 246 1.86 1.80 8.55
CA LEU A 246 1.81 3.01 9.36
C LEU A 246 0.63 3.93 9.01
N MET A 247 0.01 3.74 7.84
CA MET A 247 -1.21 4.44 7.41
C MET A 247 -2.45 4.18 8.29
N TYR A 248 -2.39 3.16 9.16
CA TYR A 248 -3.48 2.82 10.09
C TYR A 248 -3.27 3.38 11.50
N PHE A 249 -2.16 4.07 11.77
CA PHE A 249 -1.83 4.60 13.09
C PHE A 249 -2.05 6.10 13.15
N GLU A 250 -2.27 6.61 14.36
CA GLU A 250 -2.18 8.06 14.60
C GLU A 250 -0.76 8.58 14.30
N THR A 251 -0.67 9.77 13.71
CA THR A 251 0.59 10.38 13.29
C THR A 251 1.67 10.39 14.37
N ALA A 252 1.31 10.75 15.61
CA ALA A 252 2.24 10.78 16.73
C ALA A 252 2.73 9.38 17.15
N GLN A 253 1.87 8.37 17.02
CA GLN A 253 2.20 6.98 17.33
C GLN A 253 3.07 6.36 16.22
N ALA A 254 2.73 6.58 14.95
CA ALA A 254 3.56 6.20 13.81
C ALA A 254 4.98 6.78 13.94
N GLY A 255 5.11 8.05 14.34
CA GLY A 255 6.41 8.67 14.58
C GLY A 255 7.24 8.00 15.69
N LYS A 256 6.59 7.47 16.73
CA LYS A 256 7.27 6.66 17.78
C LYS A 256 7.70 5.29 17.24
N ILE A 257 6.85 4.65 16.43
CA ILE A 257 7.15 3.36 15.79
C ILE A 257 8.36 3.49 14.88
N ILE A 258 8.39 4.50 14.01
CA ILE A 258 9.51 4.75 13.08
C ILE A 258 10.83 4.88 13.85
N ARG A 259 10.87 5.71 14.90
CA ARG A 259 12.08 5.87 15.72
C ARG A 259 12.54 4.57 16.37
N ARG A 260 11.59 3.76 16.85
CA ARG A 260 11.91 2.46 17.45
C ARG A 260 12.43 1.46 16.42
N LEU A 261 11.86 1.44 15.21
CA LEU A 261 12.35 0.61 14.10
C LEU A 261 13.76 1.05 13.67
N GLN A 262 14.06 2.36 13.63
CA GLN A 262 15.42 2.85 13.35
C GLN A 262 16.44 2.38 14.39
N GLN A 263 16.06 2.31 15.67
CA GLN A 263 16.92 1.76 16.73
C GLN A 263 17.21 0.26 16.54
N CYS A 264 16.42 -0.44 15.72
CA CYS A 264 16.63 -1.84 15.40
C CYS A 264 17.60 -2.03 14.22
N LEU A 265 17.98 -0.96 13.51
CA LEU A 265 18.88 -1.07 12.35
C LEU A 265 20.32 -1.33 12.78
N SER A 266 21.04 -2.10 11.96
CA SER A 266 22.49 -2.13 11.98
C SER A 266 23.06 -0.79 11.46
N THR A 267 24.35 -0.55 11.64
CA THR A 267 25.00 0.70 11.20
C THR A 267 24.83 0.97 9.70
N GLU A 268 24.72 -0.08 8.89
CA GLU A 268 24.57 -0.01 7.42
C GLU A 268 23.11 -0.24 6.99
N GLY A 269 22.22 -0.41 7.98
CA GLY A 269 20.87 -0.85 7.74
C GLY A 269 19.97 0.22 7.16
N ALA A 270 18.91 -0.23 6.48
CA ALA A 270 17.87 0.63 5.96
C ALA A 270 16.49 0.20 6.45
N LEU A 271 15.67 1.18 6.85
CA LEU A 271 14.24 1.03 7.06
C LEU A 271 13.51 1.60 5.85
N LEU A 272 12.66 0.81 5.21
CA LEU A 272 11.93 1.18 4.01
C LEU A 272 10.43 1.35 4.31
N LEU A 273 9.93 2.55 4.01
CA LEU A 273 8.52 2.91 4.07
C LEU A 273 7.96 3.12 2.66
N THR A 274 6.64 3.11 2.49
CA THR A 274 6.04 3.58 1.24
C THR A 274 6.14 5.11 1.13
N SER A 275 6.04 5.63 -0.10
CA SER A 275 6.01 7.08 -0.35
C SER A 275 4.85 7.79 0.36
N THR A 276 3.71 7.10 0.54
CA THR A 276 2.55 7.64 1.27
C THR A 276 2.83 7.76 2.76
N GLU A 277 3.56 6.79 3.33
CA GLU A 277 3.91 6.77 4.76
C GLU A 277 5.09 7.69 5.09
N ALA A 278 5.85 8.13 4.09
CA ALA A 278 6.98 9.06 4.26
C ALA A 278 6.57 10.41 4.87
N ILE A 279 5.31 10.82 4.75
CA ILE A 279 4.79 12.01 5.45
C ILE A 279 4.90 11.87 6.97
N LEU A 280 4.89 10.65 7.50
CA LEU A 280 5.01 10.33 8.92
C LEU A 280 6.45 10.46 9.42
N CYS A 281 7.45 10.49 8.53
CA CYS A 281 8.84 10.75 8.89
C CYS A 281 9.00 12.12 9.58
N GLN A 282 8.24 13.13 9.13
CA GLN A 282 8.26 14.45 9.77
C GLN A 282 7.77 14.37 11.23
N ALA A 283 6.76 13.55 11.51
CA ALA A 283 6.25 13.33 12.86
C ALA A 283 7.25 12.57 13.75
N ALA A 284 8.13 11.75 13.15
CA ALA A 284 9.27 11.13 13.82
C ALA A 284 10.46 12.08 14.01
N GLY A 285 10.47 13.27 13.37
CA GLY A 285 11.60 14.19 13.37
C GLY A 285 12.79 13.68 12.55
N VAL A 286 12.54 12.82 11.55
CA VAL A 286 13.57 12.22 10.71
C VAL A 286 13.31 12.51 9.23
N SER A 287 14.37 12.51 8.44
CA SER A 287 14.31 12.66 6.98
C SER A 287 14.69 11.34 6.31
N GLY A 288 13.97 11.00 5.25
CA GLY A 288 14.24 9.84 4.42
C GLY A 288 14.72 10.22 3.03
N ARG A 289 15.36 9.26 2.36
CA ARG A 289 15.83 9.37 0.98
C ARG A 289 14.90 8.60 0.06
N ASN A 290 14.61 9.17 -1.11
CA ASN A 290 13.76 8.49 -2.08
C ASN A 290 14.54 7.35 -2.74
N TRP A 291 14.01 6.14 -2.64
CA TRP A 291 14.40 4.99 -3.43
C TRP A 291 13.29 4.68 -4.45
N PRO A 292 13.58 3.99 -5.56
CA PRO A 292 12.53 3.49 -6.44
C PRO A 292 11.52 2.67 -5.65
N GLY A 293 10.25 3.12 -5.60
CA GLY A 293 9.17 2.44 -4.88
C GLY A 293 9.19 2.53 -3.35
N ALA A 294 10.09 3.32 -2.74
CA ALA A 294 10.19 3.44 -1.28
C ALA A 294 10.83 4.74 -0.80
N VAL A 295 10.71 5.00 0.50
CA VAL A 295 11.53 6.00 1.21
C VAL A 295 12.37 5.28 2.24
N ALA A 296 13.69 5.47 2.15
CA ALA A 296 14.68 4.81 2.98
C ALA A 296 15.17 5.73 4.12
N LEU A 297 15.15 5.20 5.33
CA LEU A 297 15.74 5.77 6.53
C LEU A 297 16.97 4.92 6.89
N GLN A 298 18.16 5.51 6.86
CA GLN A 298 19.41 4.81 7.15
C GLN A 298 19.81 4.96 8.63
N GLY A 299 20.65 4.04 9.11
CA GLY A 299 21.32 4.15 10.41
C GLY A 299 22.32 5.32 10.49
N ASP A 300 23.07 5.41 11.60
CA ASP A 300 23.89 6.56 11.99
C ASP A 300 25.04 6.96 11.05
N LYS A 301 25.29 6.24 9.94
CA LYS A 301 26.25 6.64 8.90
C LYS A 301 25.55 6.89 7.56
N PRO A 302 25.49 8.13 7.07
CA PRO A 302 25.07 8.39 5.70
C PRO A 302 26.17 8.02 4.70
N ASP A 303 25.73 7.42 3.59
CA ASP A 303 26.46 7.21 2.33
C ASP A 303 27.68 6.28 2.29
N ARG A 304 27.44 5.03 1.86
CA ARG A 304 28.42 4.24 1.09
C ARG A 304 27.89 3.67 -0.23
N PHE A 305 26.60 3.75 -0.51
CA PHE A 305 25.95 2.99 -1.59
C PHE A 305 25.20 3.85 -2.63
N ALA A 306 25.45 5.16 -2.68
CA ALA A 306 24.97 5.98 -3.79
C ALA A 306 25.81 5.67 -5.05
N ILE A 307 25.23 4.96 -6.02
CA ILE A 307 25.80 4.83 -7.37
C ILE A 307 24.94 5.67 -8.31
N GLU A 308 25.57 6.63 -9.00
CA GLU A 308 24.97 7.42 -10.09
C GLU A 308 24.58 6.50 -11.25
N ILE A 309 23.34 6.64 -11.74
CA ILE A 309 22.83 5.89 -12.89
C ILE A 309 23.05 6.75 -14.16
N ALA A 310 23.94 6.30 -15.05
CA ALA A 310 24.13 6.91 -16.37
C ALA A 310 22.96 6.56 -17.32
N PRO A 311 22.46 7.49 -18.16
CA PRO A 311 21.29 7.26 -19.00
C PRO A 311 21.62 6.43 -20.26
N ALA A 312 20.83 5.39 -20.53
CA ALA A 312 20.87 4.59 -21.75
C ALA A 312 19.94 5.17 -22.84
N ALA A 313 20.39 5.13 -24.10
CA ALA A 313 19.75 5.75 -25.27
C ALA A 313 18.41 5.11 -25.67
N VAL A 314 17.46 5.95 -26.05
CA VAL A 314 16.08 5.60 -26.45
C VAL A 314 16.00 5.42 -27.97
N ALA A 315 15.40 4.32 -28.45
CA ALA A 315 15.04 4.11 -29.85
C ALA A 315 13.54 4.44 -30.09
N GLU A 316 13.22 5.05 -31.24
CA GLU A 316 11.89 5.54 -31.62
C GLU A 316 10.90 4.42 -32.05
N VAL A 317 9.60 4.68 -31.83
CA VAL A 317 8.47 3.80 -32.22
C VAL A 317 7.64 4.46 -33.35
N PRO A 318 7.18 3.74 -34.39
CA PRO A 318 6.43 4.32 -35.51
C PRO A 318 4.93 4.53 -35.22
N GLN A 319 4.32 5.53 -35.89
CA GLN A 319 2.89 5.86 -35.82
C GLN A 319 2.02 5.00 -36.77
N ALA A 320 0.77 4.69 -36.38
CA ALA A 320 -0.25 4.06 -37.22
C ALA A 320 -1.54 4.92 -37.27
N GLY A 321 -2.19 4.92 -38.45
CA GLY A 321 -3.18 5.89 -38.91
C GLY A 321 -4.67 5.63 -38.61
N ASP A 322 -5.51 6.42 -39.28
CA ASP A 322 -6.90 6.78 -38.93
C ASP A 322 -7.95 5.63 -38.93
N PRO A 323 -9.04 5.76 -38.13
CA PRO A 323 -10.04 4.71 -37.94
C PRO A 323 -11.19 4.74 -38.97
N VAL A 324 -11.74 3.55 -39.25
CA VAL A 324 -12.91 3.28 -40.11
C VAL A 324 -14.21 3.29 -39.27
N PRO A 325 -15.35 3.82 -39.76
CA PRO A 325 -16.60 3.88 -38.99
C PRO A 325 -17.47 2.62 -39.13
N HIS A 326 -18.15 2.21 -38.05
CA HIS A 326 -19.20 1.18 -38.07
C HIS A 326 -20.51 1.67 -37.46
N GLU A 327 -21.61 1.35 -38.15
CA GLU A 327 -23.00 1.74 -37.90
C GLU A 327 -23.61 1.11 -36.63
N MET A 328 -24.51 1.88 -36.00
CA MET A 328 -25.26 1.52 -34.79
C MET A 328 -26.57 0.80 -35.16
N THR A 329 -26.84 -0.34 -34.51
CA THR A 329 -28.19 -0.94 -34.46
C THR A 329 -28.71 -0.86 -33.04
N GLN A 330 -29.87 -0.21 -32.87
CA GLN A 330 -30.56 -0.03 -31.59
C GLN A 330 -31.31 -1.31 -31.18
N THR A 331 -31.20 -1.71 -29.91
CA THR A 331 -32.16 -2.63 -29.29
C THR A 331 -32.29 -2.34 -27.78
N ALA A 332 -33.54 -2.19 -27.34
CA ALA A 332 -34.10 -2.20 -25.97
C ALA A 332 -33.24 -1.65 -24.81
N VAL A 333 -33.71 -0.53 -24.23
CA VAL A 333 -33.09 0.22 -23.13
C VAL A 333 -33.05 -0.60 -21.83
N ALA A 334 -31.99 -1.37 -21.64
CA ALA A 334 -31.50 -1.74 -20.33
C ALA A 334 -30.91 -0.49 -19.67
N ASP A 335 -31.04 -0.33 -18.35
CA ASP A 335 -30.49 0.80 -17.60
C ASP A 335 -28.96 0.88 -17.79
N ILE A 336 -28.52 1.72 -18.75
CA ILE A 336 -27.15 1.80 -19.27
C ILE A 336 -26.12 2.08 -18.17
N ASN A 337 -26.56 2.66 -17.04
CA ASN A 337 -25.68 3.03 -15.94
C ASN A 337 -25.40 1.89 -14.94
N GLN A 338 -26.13 0.77 -14.98
CA GLN A 338 -25.92 -0.33 -14.03
C GLN A 338 -24.54 -0.98 -14.12
N PRO A 339 -24.02 -1.34 -15.31
CA PRO A 339 -22.69 -1.97 -15.42
C PRO A 339 -21.59 -1.09 -14.84
N LEU A 340 -21.64 0.22 -15.11
CA LEU A 340 -20.63 1.15 -14.61
C LEU A 340 -20.69 1.34 -13.07
N GLN A 341 -21.90 1.34 -12.50
CA GLN A 341 -22.07 1.36 -11.04
C GLN A 341 -21.56 0.06 -10.40
N GLN A 342 -21.80 -1.10 -11.02
CA GLN A 342 -21.27 -2.37 -10.53
C GLN A 342 -19.75 -2.45 -10.69
N ALA A 343 -19.21 -1.94 -11.80
CA ALA A 343 -17.78 -1.80 -11.99
C ALA A 343 -17.14 -0.98 -10.89
N ARG A 344 -17.72 0.18 -10.54
CA ARG A 344 -17.20 1.03 -9.45
C ARG A 344 -17.30 0.34 -8.09
N ARG A 345 -18.40 -0.37 -7.80
CA ARG A 345 -18.52 -1.16 -6.57
C ARG A 345 -17.49 -2.27 -6.50
N CYS A 346 -17.20 -2.95 -7.62
CA CYS A 346 -16.17 -3.98 -7.69
C CYS A 346 -14.77 -3.37 -7.53
N ALA A 347 -14.48 -2.25 -8.20
CA ALA A 347 -13.21 -1.52 -8.09
C ALA A 347 -12.98 -1.02 -6.65
N ASN A 348 -14.00 -0.48 -5.98
CA ASN A 348 -13.92 -0.02 -4.59
C ASN A 348 -13.73 -1.19 -3.60
N ARG A 349 -14.11 -2.41 -3.99
CA ARG A 349 -13.84 -3.65 -3.25
C ARG A 349 -12.51 -4.29 -3.63
N GLY A 350 -11.75 -3.69 -4.53
CA GLY A 350 -10.50 -4.23 -5.08
C GLY A 350 -10.69 -5.43 -6.02
N ASP A 351 -11.93 -5.77 -6.39
CA ASP A 351 -12.22 -6.82 -7.37
C ASP A 351 -12.10 -6.26 -8.79
N TYR A 352 -10.87 -5.95 -9.19
CA TYR A 352 -10.56 -5.34 -10.47
C TYR A 352 -10.89 -6.24 -11.66
N ARG A 353 -10.93 -7.56 -11.47
CA ARG A 353 -11.31 -8.50 -12.51
C ARG A 353 -12.81 -8.42 -12.81
N GLN A 354 -13.66 -8.45 -11.78
CA GLN A 354 -15.08 -8.19 -11.99
C GLN A 354 -15.32 -6.75 -12.42
N ALA A 355 -14.58 -5.79 -11.88
CA ALA A 355 -14.69 -4.39 -12.29
C ALA A 355 -14.39 -4.22 -13.78
N GLU A 356 -13.30 -4.81 -14.27
CA GLU A 356 -12.94 -4.81 -15.69
C GLU A 356 -14.02 -5.48 -16.52
N GLN A 357 -14.54 -6.63 -16.12
CA GLN A 357 -15.65 -7.30 -16.82
C GLN A 357 -16.89 -6.39 -16.90
N TRP A 358 -17.26 -5.72 -15.82
CA TRP A 358 -18.37 -4.78 -15.78
C TRP A 358 -18.09 -3.53 -16.63
N VAL A 359 -16.85 -3.04 -16.67
CA VAL A 359 -16.44 -1.94 -17.56
C VAL A 359 -16.49 -2.38 -19.02
N GLN A 360 -16.02 -3.58 -19.36
CA GLN A 360 -16.11 -4.12 -20.72
C GLN A 360 -17.56 -4.31 -21.15
N GLN A 361 -18.44 -4.71 -20.24
CA GLN A 361 -19.89 -4.73 -20.49
C GLN A 361 -20.46 -3.32 -20.70
N ALA A 362 -20.05 -2.33 -19.90
CA ALA A 362 -20.45 -0.94 -20.09
C ALA A 362 -20.00 -0.41 -21.47
N LEU A 363 -18.75 -0.68 -21.86
CA LEU A 363 -18.18 -0.30 -23.16
C LEU A 363 -18.82 -1.05 -24.34
N ALA A 364 -19.29 -2.28 -24.13
CA ALA A 364 -20.05 -3.01 -25.14
C ALA A 364 -21.44 -2.40 -25.38
N MET A 365 -22.04 -1.79 -24.35
CA MET A 365 -23.33 -1.11 -24.44
C MET A 365 -23.21 0.30 -25.02
N ASP A 366 -22.21 1.07 -24.57
CA ASP A 366 -21.92 2.42 -25.07
C ASP A 366 -20.41 2.70 -25.10
N LYS A 367 -19.85 2.72 -26.32
CA LYS A 367 -18.44 3.01 -26.56
C LYS A 367 -18.08 4.49 -26.45
N LEU A 368 -19.08 5.38 -26.37
CA LEU A 368 -18.90 6.84 -26.37
C LEU A 368 -18.97 7.45 -24.96
N GLN A 369 -18.97 6.62 -23.91
CA GLN A 369 -19.03 7.07 -22.52
C GLN A 369 -17.62 7.29 -21.91
N PRO A 370 -17.20 8.55 -21.62
CA PRO A 370 -15.85 8.84 -21.10
C PRO A 370 -15.57 8.21 -19.74
N ALA A 371 -16.60 8.12 -18.88
CA ALA A 371 -16.50 7.57 -17.54
C ALA A 371 -16.09 6.08 -17.53
N SER A 372 -16.45 5.32 -18.57
CA SER A 372 -16.06 3.91 -18.71
C SER A 372 -14.57 3.75 -18.97
N TYR A 373 -13.99 4.60 -19.83
CA TYR A 373 -12.55 4.62 -20.07
C TYR A 373 -11.76 5.22 -18.90
N TRP A 374 -12.34 6.19 -18.18
CA TRP A 374 -11.74 6.68 -16.93
C TRP A 374 -11.66 5.59 -15.88
N LEU A 375 -12.73 4.82 -15.67
CA LEU A 375 -12.71 3.72 -14.73
C LEU A 375 -11.77 2.60 -15.20
N LEU A 376 -11.76 2.28 -16.50
CA LEU A 376 -10.80 1.35 -17.10
C LEU A 376 -9.37 1.80 -16.85
N ALA A 377 -9.06 3.08 -17.03
CA ALA A 377 -7.72 3.61 -16.80
C ALA A 377 -7.25 3.45 -15.36
N ASN A 378 -8.14 3.70 -14.39
CA ASN A 378 -7.83 3.48 -12.99
C ASN A 378 -7.67 1.98 -12.70
N ILE A 379 -8.55 1.13 -13.24
CA ILE A 379 -8.45 -0.33 -13.11
C ILE A 379 -7.13 -0.86 -13.71
N GLU A 380 -6.79 -0.45 -14.94
CA GLU A 380 -5.55 -0.87 -15.60
C GLU A 380 -4.31 -0.35 -14.90
N TRP A 381 -4.40 0.85 -14.31
CA TRP A 381 -3.34 1.39 -13.46
C TRP A 381 -3.15 0.53 -12.21
N GLU A 382 -4.23 0.16 -11.52
CA GLU A 382 -4.17 -0.76 -10.36
C GLU A 382 -3.72 -2.18 -10.77
N ASN A 383 -4.05 -2.62 -11.98
CA ASN A 383 -3.56 -3.86 -12.60
C ASN A 383 -2.08 -3.75 -13.07
N ASN A 384 -1.40 -2.63 -12.82
CA ASN A 384 -0.03 -2.33 -13.25
C ASN A 384 0.19 -2.37 -14.77
N ASN A 385 -0.87 -2.26 -15.56
CA ASN A 385 -0.82 -2.17 -16.99
C ASN A 385 -0.78 -0.71 -17.44
N LEU A 386 0.34 -0.03 -17.17
CA LEU A 386 0.50 1.40 -17.44
C LEU A 386 0.23 1.77 -18.90
N GLN A 387 0.58 0.90 -19.85
CA GLN A 387 0.31 1.15 -21.27
C GLN A 387 -1.20 1.12 -21.56
N ALA A 388 -1.94 0.13 -21.05
CA ALA A 388 -3.39 0.11 -21.18
C ALA A 388 -4.07 1.23 -20.40
N ALA A 389 -3.54 1.62 -19.24
CA ALA A 389 -4.02 2.76 -18.47
C ALA A 389 -3.85 4.08 -19.26
N ILE A 390 -2.67 4.30 -19.86
CA ILE A 390 -2.42 5.45 -20.75
C ILE A 390 -3.37 5.42 -21.96
N GLN A 391 -3.58 4.25 -22.58
CA GLN A 391 -4.49 4.09 -23.70
C GLN A 391 -5.93 4.41 -23.30
N ALA A 392 -6.39 3.90 -22.15
CA ALA A 392 -7.73 4.15 -21.63
C ALA A 392 -7.93 5.63 -21.29
N VAL A 393 -6.98 6.30 -20.63
CA VAL A 393 -7.12 7.76 -20.37
C VAL A 393 -7.11 8.56 -21.67
N ARG A 394 -6.30 8.17 -22.67
CA ARG A 394 -6.32 8.81 -23.99
C ARG A 394 -7.68 8.69 -24.66
N GLN A 395 -8.35 7.53 -24.55
CA GLN A 395 -9.70 7.35 -25.08
C GLN A 395 -10.73 8.20 -24.32
N ALA A 396 -10.62 8.29 -22.98
CA ALA A 396 -11.46 9.19 -22.19
C ALA A 396 -11.30 10.66 -22.64
N LEU A 397 -10.07 11.11 -22.88
CA LEU A 397 -9.75 12.47 -23.33
C LEU A 397 -10.13 12.74 -24.79
N TYR A 398 -10.14 11.72 -25.64
CA TYR A 398 -10.61 11.84 -27.01
C TYR A 398 -12.12 12.13 -27.05
N LEU A 399 -12.89 11.45 -26.20
CA LEU A 399 -14.34 11.63 -26.09
C LEU A 399 -14.71 12.90 -25.31
N GLN A 400 -13.93 13.26 -24.30
CA GLN A 400 -14.15 14.45 -23.46
C GLN A 400 -12.83 15.21 -23.23
N PRO A 401 -12.48 16.13 -24.14
CA PRO A 401 -11.22 16.89 -24.07
C PRO A 401 -11.09 17.83 -22.87
N ASP A 402 -12.18 18.18 -22.20
CA ASP A 402 -12.21 19.03 -20.99
C ASP A 402 -12.24 18.22 -19.69
N PHE A 403 -12.02 16.91 -19.74
CA PHE A 403 -12.00 16.03 -18.57
C PHE A 403 -10.77 16.28 -17.69
N VAL A 404 -10.96 17.12 -16.67
CA VAL A 404 -9.92 17.61 -15.74
C VAL A 404 -9.10 16.50 -15.09
N LEU A 405 -9.75 15.48 -14.51
CA LEU A 405 -9.05 14.40 -13.81
C LEU A 405 -8.33 13.45 -14.76
N ALA A 406 -8.84 13.25 -15.97
CA ALA A 406 -8.14 12.50 -17.01
C ALA A 406 -6.83 13.18 -17.42
N HIS A 407 -6.81 14.51 -17.58
CA HIS A 407 -5.57 15.26 -17.79
C HIS A 407 -4.60 15.16 -16.60
N LEU A 408 -5.11 15.13 -15.37
CA LEU A 408 -4.30 14.96 -14.17
C LEU A 408 -3.62 13.59 -14.14
N LEU A 409 -4.41 12.54 -14.38
CA LEU A 409 -3.99 11.15 -14.29
C LEU A 409 -2.99 10.79 -15.39
N ILE A 410 -3.25 11.18 -16.65
CA ILE A 410 -2.30 10.93 -17.74
C ILE A 410 -1.00 11.72 -17.56
N GLY A 411 -1.06 12.93 -16.99
CA GLY A 411 0.14 13.68 -16.62
C GLY A 411 1.02 12.91 -15.63
N ARG A 412 0.37 12.25 -14.67
CA ARG A 412 1.03 11.38 -13.68
C ARG A 412 1.62 10.13 -14.32
N PHE A 413 0.88 9.49 -15.24
CA PHE A 413 1.39 8.33 -15.99
C PHE A 413 2.61 8.68 -16.83
N TYR A 414 2.63 9.86 -17.46
CA TYR A 414 3.81 10.33 -18.18
C TYR A 414 4.99 10.64 -17.25
N ASP A 415 4.75 11.15 -16.05
CA ASP A 415 5.79 11.27 -15.03
C ASP A 415 6.37 9.89 -14.63
N CYS A 416 5.53 8.85 -14.55
CA CYS A 416 5.97 7.48 -14.26
C CYS A 416 6.92 6.90 -15.33
N ILE A 417 6.76 7.27 -16.59
CA ILE A 417 7.69 6.88 -17.68
C ILE A 417 8.72 7.97 -18.01
N ALA A 418 8.94 8.91 -17.08
CA ALA A 418 9.89 10.02 -17.22
C ALA A 418 9.67 10.90 -18.48
N ASN A 419 8.48 10.88 -19.08
CA ASN A 419 8.14 11.72 -20.23
C ASN A 419 7.71 13.12 -19.75
N ARG A 420 8.72 13.92 -19.39
CA ARG A 420 8.52 15.27 -18.82
C ARG A 420 7.77 16.21 -19.76
N ALA A 421 7.99 16.12 -21.08
CA ALA A 421 7.30 16.97 -22.03
C ALA A 421 5.79 16.73 -21.99
N GLN A 422 5.36 15.47 -22.12
CA GLN A 422 3.94 15.10 -22.12
C GLN A 422 3.29 15.33 -20.75
N ALA A 423 3.96 14.98 -19.66
CA ALA A 423 3.47 15.29 -18.32
C ALA A 423 3.25 16.80 -18.12
N GLY A 424 4.17 17.64 -18.62
CA GLY A 424 4.09 19.10 -18.53
C GLY A 424 2.92 19.67 -19.31
N HIS A 425 2.73 19.17 -20.52
CA HIS A 425 1.61 19.51 -21.39
C HIS A 425 0.26 19.23 -20.72
N HIS A 426 0.05 18.02 -20.22
CA HIS A 426 -1.23 17.64 -19.59
C HIS A 426 -1.51 18.38 -18.28
N TYR A 427 -0.49 18.67 -17.46
CA TYR A 427 -0.66 19.53 -16.28
C TYR A 427 -0.99 20.99 -16.64
N ALA A 428 -0.45 21.52 -17.74
CA ALA A 428 -0.80 22.85 -18.21
C ALA A 428 -2.27 22.92 -18.66
N ILE A 429 -2.74 21.92 -19.40
CA ILE A 429 -4.15 21.81 -19.79
C ILE A 429 -5.05 21.69 -18.56
N CYS A 430 -4.72 20.78 -17.63
CA CYS A 430 -5.46 20.63 -16.38
C CYS A 430 -5.57 21.94 -15.60
N SER A 431 -4.48 22.72 -15.52
CA SER A 431 -4.48 24.05 -14.89
C SER A 431 -5.44 25.02 -15.59
N SER A 432 -5.41 25.09 -16.92
CA SER A 432 -6.26 25.98 -17.71
C SER A 432 -7.75 25.61 -17.61
N LEU A 433 -8.07 24.32 -17.59
CA LEU A 433 -9.44 23.85 -17.39
C LEU A 433 -9.94 24.19 -15.98
N LEU A 434 -9.11 23.93 -14.96
CA LEU A 434 -9.44 24.25 -13.58
C LEU A 434 -9.71 25.75 -13.42
N GLU A 435 -8.94 26.66 -14.03
CA GLU A 435 -9.13 28.11 -13.95
C GLU A 435 -10.52 28.58 -14.41
N LYS A 436 -11.17 27.85 -15.31
CA LYS A 436 -12.50 28.18 -15.85
C LYS A 436 -13.65 27.73 -14.95
N LEU A 437 -13.37 26.95 -13.90
CA LEU A 437 -14.39 26.38 -13.01
C LEU A 437 -14.46 27.11 -11.64
N PRO A 438 -15.63 27.17 -10.99
CA PRO A 438 -15.77 27.68 -9.63
C PRO A 438 -14.91 26.88 -8.64
N SER A 439 -14.34 27.54 -7.64
CA SER A 439 -13.41 26.90 -6.70
C SER A 439 -14.05 25.82 -5.82
N ASP A 440 -15.34 25.95 -5.53
CA ASP A 440 -16.18 25.06 -4.73
C ASP A 440 -16.85 23.95 -5.54
N ALA A 441 -16.81 24.02 -6.88
CA ALA A 441 -17.38 22.99 -7.73
C ALA A 441 -16.63 21.65 -7.55
N GLU A 442 -17.40 20.55 -7.50
CA GLU A 442 -16.85 19.20 -7.50
C GLU A 442 -16.42 18.78 -8.91
N LEU A 443 -15.30 18.07 -8.99
CA LEU A 443 -14.78 17.55 -10.25
C LEU A 443 -15.48 16.24 -10.59
N GLU A 444 -15.85 16.10 -11.86
CA GLU A 444 -16.46 14.89 -12.39
C GLU A 444 -15.58 13.66 -12.11
N GLN A 445 -16.19 12.58 -11.63
CA GLN A 445 -15.50 11.34 -11.20
C GLN A 445 -14.48 11.53 -10.06
N GLY A 446 -14.49 12.68 -9.38
CA GLY A 446 -13.59 13.03 -8.29
C GLY A 446 -14.07 12.67 -6.89
N GLU A 447 -15.24 12.04 -6.75
CA GLU A 447 -15.79 11.54 -5.49
C GLU A 447 -15.75 12.59 -4.34
N GLY A 448 -16.19 13.83 -4.64
CA GLY A 448 -16.18 14.95 -3.69
C GLY A 448 -14.93 15.84 -3.74
N LEU A 449 -13.95 15.54 -4.62
CA LEU A 449 -12.78 16.40 -4.85
C LEU A 449 -13.20 17.74 -5.50
N THR A 450 -12.91 18.84 -4.83
CA THR A 450 -13.22 20.18 -5.35
C THR A 450 -12.13 20.74 -6.26
N VAL A 451 -12.51 21.67 -7.13
CA VAL A 451 -11.59 22.43 -7.99
C VAL A 451 -10.48 23.09 -7.17
N ALA A 452 -10.78 23.67 -6.01
CA ALA A 452 -9.78 24.30 -5.14
C ALA A 452 -8.73 23.29 -4.63
N GLN A 453 -9.18 22.11 -4.18
CA GLN A 453 -8.29 21.04 -3.72
C GLN A 453 -7.40 20.53 -4.86
N CYS A 454 -7.97 20.32 -6.05
CA CYS A 454 -7.24 19.89 -7.22
C CYS A 454 -6.20 20.93 -7.69
N ARG A 455 -6.55 22.24 -7.69
CA ARG A 455 -5.59 23.32 -7.99
C ARG A 455 -4.43 23.36 -7.00
N GLN A 456 -4.72 23.18 -5.71
CA GLN A 456 -3.68 23.15 -4.67
C GLN A 456 -2.73 21.96 -4.85
N TRP A 457 -3.27 20.78 -5.18
CA TRP A 457 -2.49 19.60 -5.51
C TRP A 457 -1.59 19.84 -6.73
N LEU A 458 -2.18 20.32 -7.83
CA LEU A 458 -1.46 20.55 -9.09
C LEU A 458 -0.31 21.57 -8.92
N LYS A 459 -0.54 22.62 -8.13
CA LYS A 459 0.49 23.61 -7.80
C LYS A 459 1.70 22.97 -7.10
N ARG A 460 1.45 22.11 -6.11
CA ARG A 460 2.52 21.40 -5.37
C ARG A 460 3.26 20.43 -6.29
N THR A 461 2.54 19.68 -7.13
CA THR A 461 3.13 18.76 -8.11
C THR A 461 4.04 19.49 -9.10
N ARG A 462 3.61 20.63 -9.64
CA ARG A 462 4.43 21.45 -10.56
C ARG A 462 5.65 22.06 -9.86
N GLN A 463 5.52 22.54 -8.63
CA GLN A 463 6.65 23.08 -7.84
C GLN A 463 7.69 22.00 -7.55
N ALA A 464 7.26 20.82 -7.09
CA ALA A 464 8.15 19.69 -6.84
C ALA A 464 8.85 19.18 -8.13
N ARG A 465 8.26 19.45 -9.28
CA ARG A 465 8.80 19.06 -10.59
C ARG A 465 9.81 20.10 -11.11
N GLN A 466 9.52 21.39 -10.92
CA GLN A 466 10.44 22.47 -11.24
C GLN A 466 11.73 22.37 -10.41
N HIS A 467 11.62 22.09 -9.10
CA HIS A 467 12.80 21.87 -8.26
C HIS A 467 13.65 20.67 -8.70
N ARG A 468 13.03 19.60 -9.22
CA ARG A 468 13.75 18.44 -9.76
C ARG A 468 14.45 18.77 -11.08
N ILE A 469 13.81 19.53 -11.96
CA ILE A 469 14.42 19.98 -13.22
C ILE A 469 15.60 20.92 -12.96
N GLU A 470 15.49 21.83 -11.98
CA GLU A 470 16.57 22.76 -11.60
C GLU A 470 17.74 22.07 -10.88
N ALA A 471 17.48 20.98 -10.16
CA ALA A 471 18.52 20.15 -9.56
C ALA A 471 19.31 19.36 -10.62
N ASP A 472 18.62 18.80 -11.62
CA ASP A 472 19.23 18.03 -12.72
C ASP A 472 20.06 18.88 -13.69
N VAL A 473 19.85 20.20 -13.75
CA VAL A 473 20.60 21.12 -14.64
C VAL A 473 21.84 21.71 -13.94
N ARG A 474 21.95 21.55 -12.62
CA ARG A 474 23.09 22.04 -11.80
C ARG A 474 24.12 20.96 -11.49
N HIS A 475 23.95 19.76 -12.01
CA HIS A 475 24.91 18.65 -12.01
C HIS A 475 25.16 18.28 -13.47
#